data_AF-A0A7W1CRY8-F1
#
_entry.id   AF-A0A7W1CRY8-F1
#
_cell.length_a   1.000
_cell.length_b   1.000
_cell.length_c   1.000
_cell.angle_alpha   90.00
_cell.angle_beta   90.00
_cell.angle_gamma   90.00
#
_symmetry.space_group_name_H-M   'P 1'
#
loop_
_entity.id
_entity.type
_entity.pdbx_description
1 polymer ?
#
loop_
_entity_poly.entity_id
_entity_poly.type
_entity_poly.pdbx_seq_one_letter_code
_entity_poly.pdbx_strand_id
1 'polypeptide(L)'
;MKIRLSLFILAGFLLLSARAAERAAEGLLDGTAWTVQAVPTVETSNKGAKRFDDVLTFAGGKVSSQELQRSGIGPVAYTATGTKDFMNWETVPVLQAKGKAQWDGVIKEQDIKGNLKWVTSSGEVRYYFINGKKR
;
A
#
# COMPACT_ATOMS: atom_id res chain seq x y z
N MET A 1 57.81 -34.24 9.61
CA MET A 1 56.75 -35.27 9.61
C MET A 1 55.38 -34.58 9.62
N LYS A 2 54.64 -34.72 8.50
CA LYS A 2 53.17 -34.66 8.28
C LYS A 2 52.29 -33.57 8.97
N ILE A 3 51.94 -32.56 8.16
CA ILE A 3 50.64 -31.88 7.92
C ILE A 3 49.48 -32.15 8.91
N ARG A 4 48.78 -31.09 9.36
CA ARG A 4 47.30 -30.96 9.24
C ARG A 4 46.84 -29.51 9.01
N LEU A 5 46.14 -29.37 7.89
CA LEU A 5 45.36 -28.25 7.37
C LEU A 5 44.22 -27.88 8.35
N SER A 6 43.93 -26.60 8.53
CA SER A 6 42.62 -26.14 9.02
C SER A 6 42.30 -24.81 8.35
N LEU A 7 41.74 -24.93 7.15
CA LEU A 7 41.15 -23.89 6.34
C LEU A 7 39.71 -23.69 6.85
N PHE A 8 39.42 -22.60 7.54
CA PHE A 8 38.02 -22.28 7.86
C PHE A 8 37.77 -20.77 7.89
N ILE A 9 36.66 -20.42 7.25
CA ILE A 9 35.90 -19.16 7.31
C ILE A 9 36.35 -18.07 6.33
N LEU A 10 35.85 -18.17 5.10
CA LEU A 10 35.45 -16.98 4.33
C LEU A 10 34.20 -17.30 3.49
N ALA A 11 33.06 -17.44 4.17
CA ALA A 11 31.74 -17.55 3.54
C ALA A 11 30.76 -16.65 4.29
N GLY A 12 30.91 -15.33 4.16
CA GLY A 12 30.13 -14.35 4.92
C GLY A 12 29.54 -13.18 4.12
N PHE A 13 29.71 -13.14 2.79
CA PHE A 13 29.42 -11.93 2.01
C PHE A 13 28.28 -12.04 0.98
N LEU A 14 27.49 -13.12 0.98
CA LEU A 14 26.46 -13.35 -0.04
C LEU A 14 25.00 -13.17 0.45
N LEU A 15 24.76 -12.77 1.69
CA LEU A 15 23.40 -12.60 2.23
C LEU A 15 22.91 -11.15 2.34
N LEU A 16 23.72 -10.14 1.98
CA LEU A 16 23.29 -8.73 2.05
C LEU A 16 22.63 -8.19 0.77
N SER A 17 22.77 -8.85 -0.38
CA SER A 17 22.24 -8.34 -1.65
C SER A 17 20.74 -8.61 -1.86
N ALA A 18 20.16 -9.62 -1.21
CA ALA A 18 18.74 -9.95 -1.35
C ALA A 18 17.83 -8.87 -0.71
N ARG A 19 18.20 -8.32 0.44
CA ARG A 19 17.44 -7.26 1.11
C ARG A 19 17.40 -5.94 0.35
N ALA A 20 18.41 -5.65 -0.48
CA ALA A 20 18.46 -4.42 -1.27
C ALA A 20 17.49 -4.45 -2.45
N ALA A 21 17.27 -5.62 -3.06
CA ALA A 21 16.30 -5.81 -4.13
C ALA A 21 14.85 -5.83 -3.61
N GLU A 22 14.61 -6.43 -2.45
CA GLU A 22 13.29 -6.35 -1.77
C GLU A 22 12.95 -4.89 -1.40
N ARG A 23 13.93 -4.12 -0.90
CA ARG A 23 13.81 -2.67 -0.66
C ARG A 23 13.61 -1.81 -1.91
N ALA A 24 13.88 -2.31 -3.10
CA ALA A 24 13.71 -1.55 -4.34
C ALA A 24 12.27 -1.69 -4.90
N ALA A 25 11.58 -2.78 -4.57
CA ALA A 25 10.15 -2.94 -4.83
C ALA A 25 9.30 -2.27 -3.73
N GLU A 26 9.76 -2.30 -2.49
CA GLU A 26 9.23 -1.48 -1.39
C GLU A 26 9.55 0.01 -1.67
N GLY A 27 8.55 0.89 -1.66
CA GLY A 27 8.82 2.33 -1.74
C GLY A 27 8.79 2.97 -3.13
N LEU A 28 8.36 2.27 -4.19
CA LEU A 28 8.16 2.92 -5.52
C LEU A 28 7.26 4.17 -5.50
N LEU A 29 6.40 4.27 -4.48
CA LEU A 29 5.50 5.38 -4.23
C LEU A 29 5.93 6.24 -3.04
N ASP A 30 6.97 5.88 -2.30
CA ASP A 30 7.39 6.61 -1.12
C ASP A 30 7.75 8.07 -1.47
N GLY A 31 7.34 8.98 -0.58
CA GLY A 31 7.48 10.41 -0.78
C GLY A 31 6.43 11.03 -1.71
N THR A 32 5.46 10.25 -2.20
CA THR A 32 4.36 10.77 -3.01
C THR A 32 3.09 10.99 -2.19
N ALA A 33 2.31 11.99 -2.61
CA ALA A 33 0.98 12.26 -2.08
C ALA A 33 -0.01 12.48 -3.23
N TRP A 34 -1.25 12.07 -3.01
CA TRP A 34 -2.29 12.06 -4.04
C TRP A 34 -3.59 12.58 -3.46
N THR A 35 -4.19 13.55 -4.13
CA THR A 35 -5.54 14.01 -3.83
C THR A 35 -6.51 13.11 -4.59
N VAL A 36 -7.36 12.40 -3.87
CA VAL A 36 -8.28 11.41 -4.44
C VAL A 36 -9.72 11.72 -4.04
N GLN A 37 -10.66 11.30 -4.88
CA GLN A 37 -12.06 11.18 -4.54
C GLN A 37 -12.42 9.70 -4.42
N ALA A 38 -13.12 9.36 -3.35
CA ALA A 38 -13.70 8.05 -3.13
C ALA A 38 -15.20 8.10 -3.43
N VAL A 39 -15.61 7.42 -4.50
CA VAL A 39 -17.01 7.35 -4.94
C VAL A 39 -17.59 6.00 -4.54
N PRO A 40 -18.65 5.94 -3.71
CA PRO A 40 -19.21 4.67 -3.28
C PRO A 40 -19.80 3.90 -4.47
N THR A 41 -19.70 2.58 -4.44
CA THR A 41 -20.48 1.73 -5.35
C THR A 41 -21.97 1.94 -5.14
N VAL A 42 -22.81 1.53 -6.10
CA VAL A 42 -24.28 1.63 -5.97
C VAL A 42 -24.76 0.91 -4.69
N GLU A 43 -24.25 -0.28 -4.41
CA GLU A 43 -24.59 -1.02 -3.18
C GLU A 43 -24.22 -0.24 -1.91
N THR A 44 -23.01 0.33 -1.88
CA THR A 44 -22.52 1.11 -0.74
C THR A 44 -23.32 2.41 -0.58
N SER A 45 -23.68 3.06 -1.68
CA SER A 45 -24.52 4.27 -1.71
C SER A 45 -25.95 4.00 -1.22
N ASN A 46 -26.54 2.86 -1.58
CA ASN A 46 -27.87 2.44 -1.11
C ASN A 46 -27.91 2.20 0.41
N LYS A 47 -26.75 1.99 1.06
CA LYS A 47 -26.60 1.90 2.51
C LYS A 47 -26.33 3.26 3.17
N GLY A 48 -26.41 4.36 2.42
CA GLY A 48 -26.28 5.74 2.92
C GLY A 48 -24.86 6.29 2.92
N ALA A 49 -23.87 5.54 2.43
CA ALA A 49 -22.52 6.05 2.29
C ALA A 49 -22.44 7.15 1.21
N LYS A 50 -21.62 8.18 1.46
CA LYS A 50 -21.43 9.31 0.54
C LYS A 50 -20.03 9.27 -0.06
N ARG A 51 -19.88 9.97 -1.19
CA ARG A 51 -18.56 10.32 -1.72
C ARG A 51 -17.79 11.18 -0.72
N PHE A 52 -16.48 11.07 -0.72
CA PHE A 52 -15.59 11.93 0.05
C PHE A 52 -14.28 12.18 -0.69
N ASP A 53 -13.63 13.30 -0.39
CA ASP A 53 -12.28 13.60 -0.86
C ASP A 53 -11.27 13.18 0.21
N ASP A 54 -10.09 12.75 -0.20
CA ASP A 54 -9.05 12.22 0.69
C ASP A 54 -7.65 12.54 0.15
N VAL A 55 -6.65 12.43 1.01
CA VAL A 55 -5.24 12.50 0.65
C VAL A 55 -4.57 11.19 1.01
N LEU A 56 -4.12 10.46 -0.02
CA LEU A 56 -3.27 9.28 0.14
C LEU A 56 -1.81 9.71 0.17
N THR A 57 -1.10 9.37 1.24
CA THR A 57 0.34 9.63 1.38
C THR A 57 1.08 8.31 1.48
N PHE A 58 2.11 8.14 0.65
CA PHE A 58 2.96 6.96 0.63
C PHE A 58 4.32 7.30 1.25
N ALA A 59 4.71 6.60 2.31
CA ALA A 59 5.97 6.80 2.99
C ALA A 59 6.39 5.57 3.80
N GLY A 60 7.67 5.18 3.68
CA GLY A 60 8.26 4.07 4.43
C GLY A 60 7.57 2.73 4.12
N GLY A 61 7.21 2.49 2.86
CA GLY A 61 6.50 1.28 2.43
C GLY A 61 5.06 1.20 2.94
N LYS A 62 4.47 2.32 3.38
CA LYS A 62 3.09 2.39 3.88
C LYS A 62 2.30 3.47 3.16
N VAL A 63 1.01 3.23 3.01
CA VAL A 63 0.02 4.22 2.58
C VAL A 63 -0.83 4.66 3.76
N SER A 64 -1.08 5.95 3.87
CA SER A 64 -1.99 6.53 4.86
C SER A 64 -3.07 7.35 4.15
N SER A 65 -4.32 7.13 4.55
CA SER A 65 -5.48 7.95 4.18
C SER A 65 -5.75 8.98 5.27
N GLN A 66 -5.99 10.23 4.91
CA GLN A 66 -6.34 11.27 5.88
C GLN A 66 -7.73 11.01 6.48
N GLU A 67 -8.71 10.65 5.65
CA GLU A 67 -10.07 10.37 6.11
C GLU A 67 -10.15 9.12 7.00
N LEU A 68 -9.47 8.03 6.61
CA LEU A 68 -9.52 6.81 7.40
C LEU A 68 -8.73 6.92 8.70
N GLN A 69 -7.69 7.76 8.77
CA GLN A 69 -7.02 8.09 10.03
C GLN A 69 -7.96 8.77 11.03
N ARG A 70 -8.84 9.67 10.58
CA ARG A 70 -9.89 10.25 11.44
C ARG A 70 -10.86 9.19 11.97
N SER A 71 -10.99 8.08 11.24
CA SER A 71 -11.78 6.91 11.64
C SER A 71 -10.97 5.86 12.44
N GLY A 72 -9.73 6.18 12.84
CA GLY A 72 -8.86 5.31 13.65
C GLY A 72 -8.03 4.29 12.86
N ILE A 73 -8.02 4.36 11.53
CA ILE A 73 -7.25 3.46 10.67
C ILE A 73 -5.89 4.12 10.38
N GLY A 74 -4.84 3.58 10.99
CA GLY A 74 -3.46 4.03 10.76
C GLY A 74 -2.88 3.61 9.40
N PRO A 75 -1.63 4.01 9.11
CA PRO A 75 -0.94 3.64 7.87
C PRO A 75 -0.82 2.13 7.67
N VAL A 76 -0.98 1.67 6.43
CA VAL A 76 -1.01 0.25 6.05
C VAL A 76 0.13 -0.04 5.09
N ALA A 77 0.79 -1.19 5.24
CA ALA A 77 1.83 -1.62 4.31
C ALA A 77 1.28 -1.80 2.90
N TYR A 78 2.04 -1.38 1.90
CA TYR A 78 1.68 -1.56 0.49
C TYR A 78 2.81 -2.22 -0.28
N THR A 79 2.42 -2.88 -1.37
CA THR A 79 3.33 -3.35 -2.41
C THR A 79 3.03 -2.58 -3.69
N ALA A 80 4.05 -2.35 -4.50
CA ALA A 80 3.90 -1.77 -5.82
C ALA A 80 4.78 -2.51 -6.82
N THR A 81 4.27 -2.67 -8.05
CA THR A 81 4.99 -3.33 -9.14
C THR A 81 4.77 -2.56 -10.44
N GLY A 82 5.82 -2.39 -11.23
CA GLY A 82 5.75 -1.69 -12.51
C GLY A 82 6.91 -0.73 -12.73
N THR A 83 6.65 0.32 -13.50
CA THR A 83 7.59 1.40 -13.82
C THR A 83 7.12 2.71 -13.20
N LYS A 84 7.95 3.76 -13.29
CA LYS A 84 7.61 5.09 -12.79
C LYS A 84 6.34 5.68 -13.42
N ASP A 85 6.07 5.35 -14.67
CA ASP A 85 4.95 5.93 -15.45
C ASP A 85 3.71 5.03 -15.46
N PHE A 86 3.87 3.75 -15.12
CA PHE A 86 2.77 2.79 -15.04
C PHE A 86 3.05 1.75 -13.96
N MET A 87 2.26 1.73 -12.90
CA MET A 87 2.42 0.77 -11.81
C MET A 87 1.09 0.34 -11.22
N ASN A 88 1.05 -0.92 -10.79
CA ASN A 88 0.00 -1.45 -9.94
C ASN A 88 0.47 -1.34 -8.49
N TRP A 89 -0.46 -1.08 -7.58
CA TRP A 89 -0.19 -1.08 -6.15
C TRP A 89 -1.37 -1.68 -5.39
N GLU A 90 -1.09 -2.26 -4.25
CA GLU A 90 -2.09 -2.79 -3.34
C GLU A 90 -1.60 -2.73 -1.91
N THR A 91 -2.52 -2.63 -0.96
CA THR A 91 -2.19 -2.84 0.45
C THR A 91 -2.25 -4.30 0.79
N VAL A 92 -1.37 -4.75 1.68
CA VAL A 92 -1.46 -6.08 2.27
C VAL A 92 -2.86 -6.24 2.88
N PRO A 93 -3.60 -7.34 2.59
CA PRO A 93 -4.98 -7.49 3.04
C PRO A 93 -5.10 -7.33 4.55
N VAL A 94 -5.72 -6.23 4.99
CA VAL A 94 -6.07 -6.04 6.40
C VAL A 94 -7.49 -6.57 6.61
N LEU A 95 -7.72 -7.84 6.29
CA LEU A 95 -9.09 -8.37 6.26
C LEU A 95 -9.48 -9.14 7.52
N GLN A 96 -10.75 -8.91 7.91
CA GLN A 96 -11.60 -9.51 8.95
C GLN A 96 -11.69 -8.84 10.34
N ALA A 97 -10.84 -7.86 10.66
CA ALA A 97 -11.03 -7.07 11.88
C ALA A 97 -11.89 -5.82 11.61
N LYS A 98 -12.67 -5.39 12.60
CA LYS A 98 -13.40 -4.12 12.57
C LYS A 98 -12.43 -2.94 12.43
N GLY A 99 -12.84 -1.90 11.70
CA GLY A 99 -12.01 -0.70 11.52
C GLY A 99 -10.77 -0.97 10.68
N LYS A 100 -10.91 -1.65 9.54
CA LYS A 100 -9.80 -1.97 8.62
C LYS A 100 -10.13 -1.56 7.20
N ALA A 101 -9.09 -1.33 6.40
CA ALA A 101 -9.22 -0.95 5.00
C ALA A 101 -8.19 -1.66 4.13
N GLN A 102 -8.57 -1.89 2.88
CA GLN A 102 -7.72 -2.42 1.83
C GLN A 102 -7.91 -1.58 0.58
N TRP A 103 -6.79 -1.24 -0.05
CA TRP A 103 -6.75 -0.57 -1.34
C TRP A 103 -6.04 -1.44 -2.38
N ASP A 104 -6.43 -1.24 -3.62
CA ASP A 104 -5.72 -1.67 -4.82
C ASP A 104 -5.87 -0.58 -5.88
N GLY A 105 -4.91 -0.46 -6.78
CA GLY A 105 -5.00 0.54 -7.81
C GLY A 105 -3.89 0.51 -8.84
N VAL A 106 -4.04 1.42 -9.80
CA VAL A 106 -3.12 1.67 -10.90
C VAL A 106 -2.76 3.14 -10.89
N ILE A 107 -1.47 3.42 -11.04
CA ILE A 107 -0.95 4.74 -11.32
C ILE A 107 -0.50 4.79 -12.77
N LYS A 108 -0.93 5.84 -13.47
CA LYS A 108 -0.46 6.18 -14.81
C LYS A 108 -0.04 7.64 -14.80
N GLU A 109 1.25 7.89 -14.94
CA GLU A 109 1.85 9.23 -14.88
C GLU A 109 1.45 9.99 -13.60
N GLN A 110 0.52 10.95 -13.71
CA GLN A 110 0.03 11.80 -12.62
C GLN A 110 -1.39 11.42 -12.18
N ASP A 111 -1.95 10.34 -12.71
CA ASP A 111 -3.26 9.81 -12.38
C ASP A 111 -3.15 8.60 -11.46
N ILE A 112 -4.02 8.55 -10.44
CA ILE A 112 -4.24 7.37 -9.61
C ILE A 112 -5.69 6.94 -9.74
N LYS A 113 -5.91 5.65 -9.95
CA LYS A 113 -7.23 5.01 -9.94
C LYS A 113 -7.17 3.73 -9.14
N GLY A 114 -8.28 3.31 -8.57
CA GLY A 114 -8.29 2.07 -7.80
C GLY A 114 -9.60 1.82 -7.08
N ASN A 115 -9.52 0.97 -6.07
CA ASN A 115 -10.63 0.59 -5.23
C ASN A 115 -10.24 0.73 -3.75
N LEU A 116 -11.24 0.97 -2.92
CA LEU A 116 -11.16 0.91 -1.47
C LEU A 116 -12.25 -0.01 -0.95
N LYS A 117 -11.86 -1.03 -0.20
CA LYS A 117 -12.73 -1.80 0.67
C LYS A 117 -12.52 -1.36 2.11
N TRP A 118 -13.55 -0.84 2.74
CA TRP A 118 -13.52 -0.35 4.12
C TRP A 118 -14.50 -1.14 4.99
N VAL A 119 -13.98 -1.80 6.04
CA VAL A 119 -14.78 -2.38 7.12
C VAL A 119 -14.86 -1.35 8.25
N THR A 120 -16.04 -0.76 8.42
CA THR A 120 -16.29 0.25 9.46
C THR A 120 -16.19 -0.35 10.87
N SER A 121 -16.20 0.50 11.89
CA SER A 121 -16.20 0.05 13.30
C SER A 121 -17.46 -0.74 13.68
N SER A 122 -18.60 -0.52 13.01
CA SER A 122 -19.82 -1.30 13.20
C SER A 122 -19.76 -2.68 12.54
N GLY A 123 -18.77 -2.92 11.65
CA GLY A 123 -18.65 -4.13 10.84
C GLY A 123 -19.31 -4.04 9.46
N GLU A 124 -19.93 -2.90 9.12
CA GLU A 124 -20.42 -2.66 7.76
C GLU A 124 -19.25 -2.63 6.77
N VAL A 125 -19.37 -3.36 5.67
CA VAL A 125 -18.41 -3.36 4.56
C VAL A 125 -18.88 -2.37 3.49
N ARG A 126 -17.99 -1.45 3.14
CA ARG A 126 -18.19 -0.41 2.13
C ARG A 126 -17.16 -0.52 1.03
N TYR A 127 -17.59 -0.30 -0.21
CA TYR A 127 -16.75 -0.35 -1.40
C TYR A 127 -16.80 0.99 -2.12
N TYR A 128 -15.63 1.48 -2.51
CA TYR A 128 -15.47 2.75 -3.22
C TYR A 128 -14.55 2.58 -4.41
N PHE A 129 -14.86 3.29 -5.49
CA PHE A 129 -13.91 3.57 -6.56
C PHE A 129 -13.09 4.80 -6.18
N ILE A 130 -11.79 4.74 -6.41
CA ILE A 130 -10.85 5.82 -6.16
C ILE A 130 -10.41 6.40 -7.50
N ASN A 131 -10.43 7.73 -7.61
CA ASN A 131 -9.83 8.46 -8.72
C ASN A 131 -9.17 9.73 -8.20
N GLY A 132 -7.98 10.04 -8.68
CA GLY A 132 -7.26 11.20 -8.20
C GLY A 132 -6.07 11.60 -9.04
N LYS A 133 -5.38 12.62 -8.55
CA LYS A 133 -4.19 13.19 -9.17
C LYS A 133 -3.08 13.32 -8.13
N LYS A 134 -1.84 13.25 -8.62
CA LYS A 134 -0.68 13.54 -7.79
C LYS A 134 -0.74 14.99 -7.31
N ARG A 135 -0.33 15.22 -6.06
CA ARG A 135 -0.26 16.55 -5.46
C ARG A 135 1.03 17.28 -5.85
#